data_AF-A0A3E0QUU4-F1
#
_entry.id   AF-A0A3E0QUU4-F1
#
_cell.length_a   1.000
_cell.length_b   1.000
_cell.length_c   1.000
_cell.angle_alpha   90.00
_cell.angle_beta   90.00
_cell.angle_gamma   90.00
#
_symmetry.space_group_name_H-M   'P 1'
#
loop_
_entity.id
_entity.type
_entity.pdbx_description
1 polymer ?
#
loop_
_entity_poly.entity_id
_entity_poly.type
_entity_poly.pdbx_seq_one_letter_code
_entity_poly.pdbx_strand_id
1 'polypeptide(L)'
;MSCKDCTFNIKENEEQTSCQLGILDAIKIKSSQCEIVDGDYQFDRVCNFRTTEEKTKEEILKEKYIRFHFIIVDTNIDKTLSILDSIEDLVREDNRVCVATTENFKTLSLKIGNKSNYFITNSFDLDKTVFEYMDDTFNKIKNGYTVVLHEDSSISKEDLNKINEFVNIKMNRLALIENSPFVVNNVIFKMLKGNKDISFKDKLVELQKGQGIDSMIFSWEDINEDTSL
;
A
#
# COMPACT_ATOMS: atom_id res chain seq x y z
N MET A 1 25.56 -1.19 1.96
CA MET A 1 24.80 -2.22 2.71
C MET A 1 25.28 -3.60 2.24
N SER A 2 25.91 -4.42 3.09
CA SER A 2 26.36 -5.78 2.72
C SER A 2 25.28 -6.80 3.07
N CYS A 3 24.81 -7.56 2.09
CA CYS A 3 23.88 -8.69 2.27
C CYS A 3 24.62 -10.03 2.45
N LYS A 4 25.91 -9.98 2.86
CA LYS A 4 26.83 -11.13 2.94
C LYS A 4 26.26 -12.33 3.71
N ASP A 5 25.49 -12.08 4.75
CA ASP A 5 24.91 -13.11 5.64
C ASP A 5 23.41 -13.34 5.42
N CYS A 6 22.83 -12.75 4.37
CA CYS A 6 21.40 -12.91 4.07
C CYS A 6 21.10 -14.34 3.57
N THR A 7 20.04 -14.96 4.07
CA THR A 7 19.56 -16.29 3.62
C THR A 7 19.27 -16.34 2.11
N PHE A 8 18.91 -15.22 1.50
CA PHE A 8 18.61 -15.13 0.05
C PHE A 8 19.83 -14.80 -0.82
N ASN A 9 21.04 -14.76 -0.27
CA ASN A 9 22.23 -14.34 -0.99
C ASN A 9 22.60 -15.31 -2.13
N ILE A 10 22.87 -14.78 -3.33
CA ILE A 10 23.46 -15.51 -4.45
C ILE A 10 24.87 -14.96 -4.67
N LYS A 11 25.87 -15.85 -4.62
CA LYS A 11 27.28 -15.52 -4.76
C LYS A 11 27.90 -16.17 -5.99
N GLU A 12 28.81 -15.45 -6.63
CA GLU A 12 29.74 -15.98 -7.63
C GLU A 12 31.15 -15.56 -7.19
N ASN A 13 32.10 -16.51 -7.18
CA ASN A 13 33.48 -16.26 -6.75
C ASN A 13 33.59 -15.55 -5.38
N GLU A 14 32.77 -15.95 -4.41
CA GLU A 14 32.67 -15.39 -3.05
C GLU A 14 32.11 -13.96 -2.95
N GLU A 15 31.84 -13.29 -4.07
CA GLU A 15 31.19 -12.00 -4.12
C GLU A 15 29.68 -12.14 -4.33
N GLN A 16 28.90 -11.27 -3.68
CA GLN A 16 27.45 -11.27 -3.86
C GLN A 16 27.09 -10.58 -5.17
N THR A 17 26.45 -11.31 -6.07
CA THR A 17 25.98 -10.80 -7.37
C THR A 17 24.50 -10.46 -7.34
N SER A 18 23.66 -11.26 -6.67
CA SER A 18 22.20 -11.11 -6.68
C SER A 18 21.56 -11.61 -5.36
N CYS A 19 20.24 -11.75 -5.34
CA CYS A 19 19.50 -12.50 -4.33
C CYS A 19 18.36 -13.31 -4.97
N GLN A 20 17.96 -14.41 -4.32
CA GLN A 20 16.90 -15.31 -4.77
C GLN A 20 15.50 -14.66 -4.90
N LEU A 21 15.35 -13.43 -4.39
CA LEU A 21 14.13 -12.64 -4.51
C LEU A 21 14.19 -11.59 -5.64
N GLY A 22 15.34 -11.41 -6.31
CA GLY A 22 15.52 -10.39 -7.35
C GLY A 22 15.55 -8.93 -6.83
N ILE A 23 15.35 -8.72 -5.53
CA ILE A 23 15.30 -7.38 -4.92
C ILE A 23 16.62 -6.62 -5.10
N LEU A 24 17.77 -7.30 -5.00
CA LEU A 24 19.06 -6.63 -5.15
C LEU A 24 19.22 -6.04 -6.56
N ASP A 25 18.74 -6.75 -7.57
CA ASP A 25 18.79 -6.30 -8.96
C ASP A 25 17.77 -5.19 -9.21
N ALA A 26 16.56 -5.30 -8.64
CA ALA A 26 15.56 -4.23 -8.68
C ALA A 26 16.05 -2.92 -8.05
N ILE A 27 16.76 -2.99 -6.91
CA ILE A 27 17.38 -1.82 -6.27
C ILE A 27 18.46 -1.24 -7.20
N LYS A 28 19.36 -2.06 -7.76
CA LYS A 28 20.41 -1.57 -8.67
C LYS A 28 19.85 -0.84 -9.90
N ILE A 29 18.74 -1.34 -10.47
CA ILE A 29 18.12 -0.77 -11.67
C ILE A 29 17.38 0.53 -11.33
N LYS A 30 16.63 0.54 -10.21
CA LYS A 30 15.64 1.58 -9.96
C LYS A 30 16.02 2.58 -8.87
N SER A 31 17.04 2.31 -8.05
CA SER A 31 17.51 3.29 -7.08
C SER A 31 18.12 4.48 -7.81
N SER A 32 17.51 5.63 -7.58
CA SER A 32 17.80 6.85 -8.33
C SER A 32 19.20 7.38 -8.04
N GLN A 33 19.67 7.29 -6.79
CA GLN A 33 21.04 7.64 -6.39
C GLN A 33 21.47 6.84 -5.16
N CYS A 34 22.75 6.47 -5.15
CA CYS A 34 23.46 6.09 -3.94
C CYS A 34 24.09 7.37 -3.39
N GLU A 35 23.47 7.98 -2.38
CA GLU A 35 23.98 9.19 -1.76
C GLU A 35 24.98 8.83 -0.67
N ILE A 36 26.10 9.56 -0.58
CA ILE A 36 27.00 9.44 0.57
C ILE A 36 26.58 10.51 1.58
N VAL A 37 25.92 10.09 2.66
CA VAL A 37 25.53 10.95 3.77
C VAL A 37 26.39 10.55 4.96
N ASP A 38 27.18 11.48 5.48
CA ASP A 38 28.08 11.26 6.63
C ASP A 38 29.06 10.08 6.48
N GLY A 39 29.48 9.78 5.26
CA GLY A 39 30.38 8.66 4.94
C GLY A 39 29.68 7.31 4.75
N ASP A 40 28.36 7.26 4.93
CA ASP A 40 27.53 6.09 4.67
C ASP A 40 26.80 6.19 3.33
N TYR A 41 26.76 5.07 2.60
CA TYR A 41 25.95 4.94 1.39
C TYR A 41 24.47 4.78 1.77
N GLN A 42 23.68 5.82 1.52
CA GLN A 42 22.23 5.79 1.57
C GLN A 42 21.67 5.42 0.19
N PHE A 43 20.91 4.33 0.18
CA PHE A 43 20.01 4.02 -0.91
C PHE A 43 18.64 4.58 -0.56
N ASP A 44 18.00 5.21 -1.53
CA ASP A 44 16.61 5.64 -1.48
C ASP A 44 15.61 4.49 -1.24
N ARG A 45 16.05 3.23 -1.38
CA ARG A 45 15.24 2.01 -1.23
C ARG A 45 15.95 1.04 -0.29
N VAL A 46 15.20 0.46 0.65
CA VAL A 46 15.71 -0.50 1.64
C VAL A 46 14.95 -1.82 1.51
N CYS A 47 15.69 -2.94 1.45
CA CYS A 47 15.12 -4.28 1.41
C CYS A 47 14.58 -4.69 2.80
N ASN A 48 13.28 -4.97 2.89
CA ASN A 48 12.62 -5.44 4.12
C ASN A 48 12.79 -6.96 4.37
N PHE A 49 13.33 -7.69 3.40
CA PHE A 49 13.48 -9.15 3.43
C PHE A 49 14.88 -9.61 3.83
N ARG A 50 15.81 -8.69 4.10
CA ARG A 50 17.13 -9.06 4.62
C ARG A 50 16.95 -9.78 5.96
N THR A 51 17.36 -11.03 6.03
CA THR A 51 17.29 -11.84 7.24
C THR A 51 18.41 -12.88 7.25
N THR A 52 18.84 -13.26 8.45
CA THR A 52 19.77 -14.37 8.71
C THR A 52 19.04 -15.55 9.36
N GLU A 53 17.71 -15.49 9.45
CA GLU A 53 16.90 -16.54 10.06
C GLU A 53 16.85 -17.78 9.15
N GLU A 54 16.91 -18.95 9.77
CA GLU A 54 16.70 -20.25 9.12
C GLU A 54 15.19 -20.51 8.94
N LYS A 55 14.57 -19.73 8.06
CA LYS A 55 13.18 -19.90 7.63
C LYS A 55 13.13 -20.17 6.13
N THR A 56 12.08 -20.86 5.69
CA THR A 56 11.79 -21.02 4.26
C THR A 56 11.50 -19.67 3.62
N LYS A 57 11.72 -19.57 2.30
CA LYS A 57 11.37 -18.38 1.52
C LYS A 57 9.90 -18.01 1.72
N GLU A 58 9.03 -19.01 1.73
CA GLU A 58 7.58 -18.85 1.87
C GLU A 58 7.18 -18.29 3.23
N GLU A 59 7.87 -18.68 4.31
CA GLU A 59 7.63 -18.13 5.65
C GLU A 59 8.02 -16.66 5.73
N ILE A 60 9.21 -16.31 5.25
CA ILE A 60 9.70 -14.93 5.26
C ILE A 60 8.81 -14.03 4.40
N LEU A 61 8.36 -14.51 3.23
CA LEU A 61 7.44 -13.77 2.35
C LEU A 61 6.08 -13.50 3.01
N LYS A 62 5.58 -14.44 3.84
CA LYS A 62 4.34 -14.24 4.60
C LYS A 62 4.50 -13.23 5.74
N GLU A 63 5.66 -13.22 6.40
CA GLU A 63 5.96 -12.30 7.51
C GLU A 63 6.19 -10.86 7.06
N LYS A 64 6.89 -10.67 5.93
CA LYS A 64 7.26 -9.35 5.40
C LYS A 64 6.26 -8.82 4.38
N TYR A 65 4.99 -9.23 4.52
CA TYR A 65 3.89 -8.81 3.67
C TYR A 65 3.44 -7.38 3.99
N ILE A 66 3.07 -6.62 2.96
CA ILE A 66 2.57 -5.26 3.15
C ILE A 66 1.31 -5.27 4.01
N ARG A 67 1.24 -4.33 4.96
CA ARG A 67 0.02 -4.11 5.72
C ARG A 67 -1.00 -3.38 4.86
N PHE A 68 -2.16 -4.01 4.67
CA PHE A 68 -3.32 -3.40 4.02
C PHE A 68 -4.37 -3.00 5.04
N HIS A 69 -4.99 -1.86 4.78
CA HIS A 69 -6.16 -1.33 5.47
C HIS A 69 -7.27 -1.17 4.44
N PHE A 70 -8.50 -1.01 4.91
CA PHE A 70 -9.66 -0.90 4.03
C PHE A 70 -10.50 0.30 4.44
N ILE A 71 -10.92 1.07 3.45
CA ILE A 71 -11.95 2.09 3.59
C ILE A 71 -13.08 1.71 2.66
N ILE A 72 -14.30 1.67 3.18
CA ILE A 72 -15.51 1.43 2.41
C ILE A 72 -16.33 2.71 2.47
N VAL A 73 -16.58 3.30 1.30
CA VAL A 73 -17.45 4.46 1.15
C VAL A 73 -18.88 3.96 0.98
N ASP A 74 -19.72 4.23 1.98
CA ASP A 74 -21.12 3.84 2.01
C ASP A 74 -21.99 4.84 1.26
N THR A 75 -22.49 4.41 0.09
CA THR A 75 -23.53 5.08 -0.69
C THR A 75 -24.83 4.29 -0.72
N ASN A 76 -24.75 2.98 -0.48
CA ASN A 76 -25.87 2.07 -0.45
C ASN A 76 -25.56 0.94 0.52
N ILE A 77 -26.44 0.75 1.50
CA ILE A 77 -26.24 -0.21 2.58
C ILE A 77 -26.05 -1.65 2.07
N ASP A 78 -26.82 -2.10 1.08
CA ASP A 78 -26.73 -3.47 0.57
C ASP A 78 -25.38 -3.71 -0.13
N LYS A 79 -24.92 -2.73 -0.92
CA LYS A 79 -23.60 -2.78 -1.54
C LYS A 79 -22.48 -2.78 -0.49
N THR A 80 -22.57 -1.90 0.51
CA THR A 80 -21.58 -1.84 1.59
C THR A 80 -21.51 -3.14 2.38
N LEU A 81 -22.65 -3.77 2.67
CA LEU A 81 -22.70 -5.07 3.33
C LEU A 81 -22.06 -6.16 2.45
N SER A 82 -22.33 -6.16 1.14
CA SER A 82 -21.68 -7.08 0.20
C SER A 82 -20.16 -6.91 0.16
N ILE A 83 -19.66 -5.66 0.15
CA ILE A 83 -18.22 -5.38 0.20
C ILE A 83 -17.65 -5.91 1.53
N LEU A 84 -18.28 -5.61 2.66
CA LEU A 84 -17.84 -6.08 3.98
C LEU A 84 -17.68 -7.60 4.04
N ASP A 85 -18.65 -8.32 3.52
CA ASP A 85 -18.62 -9.79 3.46
C ASP A 85 -17.50 -10.27 2.52
N SER A 86 -17.28 -9.59 1.38
CA SER A 86 -16.24 -9.98 0.41
C SER A 86 -14.80 -9.80 0.90
N ILE A 87 -14.54 -8.82 1.79
CA ILE A 87 -13.19 -8.54 2.31
C ILE A 87 -12.90 -9.27 3.61
N GLU A 88 -13.87 -9.95 4.22
CA GLU A 88 -13.73 -10.53 5.57
C GLU A 88 -12.51 -11.47 5.67
N ASP A 89 -12.31 -12.33 4.67
CA ASP A 89 -11.18 -13.27 4.60
C ASP A 89 -9.83 -12.61 4.26
N LEU A 90 -9.84 -11.33 3.86
CA LEU A 90 -8.64 -10.55 3.55
C LEU A 90 -8.13 -9.78 4.77
N VAL A 91 -9.01 -9.50 5.74
CA VAL A 91 -8.72 -8.64 6.89
C VAL A 91 -7.99 -9.42 7.99
N ARG A 92 -6.77 -9.01 8.29
CA ARG A 92 -5.98 -9.51 9.44
C ARG A 92 -6.22 -8.67 10.70
N GLU A 93 -5.86 -9.20 11.86
CA GLU A 93 -6.05 -8.53 13.16
C GLU A 93 -5.36 -7.16 13.25
N ASP A 94 -4.21 -7.01 12.61
CA ASP A 94 -3.43 -5.76 12.62
C ASP A 94 -3.90 -4.74 11.56
N ASN A 95 -4.87 -5.12 10.72
CA ASN A 95 -5.48 -4.25 9.73
C ASN A 95 -6.47 -3.29 10.41
N ARG A 96 -7.01 -2.38 9.61
CA ARG A 96 -8.05 -1.42 10.02
C ARG A 96 -9.06 -1.39 8.89
N VAL A 97 -10.32 -1.57 9.21
CA VAL A 97 -11.44 -1.41 8.28
C VAL A 97 -12.24 -0.22 8.76
N CYS A 98 -12.41 0.78 7.90
CA CYS A 98 -13.29 1.90 8.19
C CYS A 98 -14.44 1.91 7.19
N VAL A 99 -15.67 1.85 7.70
CA VAL A 99 -16.84 2.18 6.90
C VAL A 99 -17.16 3.65 7.13
N ALA A 100 -17.39 4.34 6.04
CA ALA A 100 -17.46 5.77 6.03
C ALA A 100 -18.84 6.07 5.43
N THR A 101 -19.75 6.59 6.26
CA THR A 101 -21.21 6.65 6.02
C THR A 101 -21.80 7.99 6.47
N THR A 102 -22.97 8.37 5.94
CA THR A 102 -23.80 9.48 6.43
C THR A 102 -25.01 9.02 7.21
N GLU A 103 -25.70 7.99 6.73
CA GLU A 103 -27.05 7.68 7.17
C GLU A 103 -27.16 6.32 7.85
N ASN A 104 -26.27 5.37 7.55
CA ASN A 104 -26.42 3.97 7.94
C ASN A 104 -25.65 3.58 9.20
N PHE A 105 -25.18 4.55 9.99
CA PHE A 105 -24.32 4.31 11.15
C PHE A 105 -24.84 3.21 12.09
N LYS A 106 -26.13 3.25 12.45
CA LYS A 106 -26.73 2.28 13.38
C LYS A 106 -26.73 0.87 12.79
N THR A 107 -27.19 0.71 11.55
CA THR A 107 -27.27 -0.58 10.87
C THR A 107 -25.88 -1.19 10.68
N LEU A 108 -24.92 -0.38 10.24
CA LEU A 108 -23.53 -0.79 10.07
C LEU A 108 -22.90 -1.16 11.42
N SER A 109 -23.17 -0.40 12.48
CA SER A 109 -22.67 -0.70 13.83
C SER A 109 -23.15 -2.05 14.32
N LEU A 110 -24.41 -2.40 14.05
CA LEU A 110 -24.98 -3.70 14.41
C LEU A 110 -24.32 -4.85 13.64
N LYS A 111 -24.10 -4.69 12.32
CA LYS A 111 -23.43 -5.72 11.50
C LYS A 111 -21.97 -5.91 11.88
N ILE A 112 -21.23 -4.82 12.07
CA ILE A 112 -19.81 -4.87 12.43
C ILE A 112 -19.63 -5.43 13.84
N GLY A 113 -20.56 -5.13 14.75
CA GLY A 113 -20.49 -5.57 16.14
C GLY A 113 -19.26 -5.03 16.86
N ASN A 114 -18.65 -5.88 17.70
CA ASN A 114 -17.51 -5.50 18.56
C ASN A 114 -16.14 -5.77 17.93
N LYS A 115 -16.04 -5.84 16.59
CA LYS A 115 -14.76 -6.05 15.91
C LYS A 115 -13.84 -4.83 16.14
N SER A 116 -12.80 -4.99 16.96
CA SER A 116 -11.94 -3.90 17.45
C SER A 116 -11.07 -3.22 16.37
N ASN A 117 -10.94 -3.87 15.21
CA ASN A 117 -10.25 -3.34 14.03
C ASN A 117 -11.20 -2.69 13.01
N TYR A 118 -12.51 -2.68 13.27
CA TYR A 118 -13.52 -2.07 12.42
C TYR A 118 -14.05 -0.78 13.06
N PHE A 119 -14.23 0.25 12.24
CA PHE A 119 -14.68 1.57 12.68
C PHE A 119 -15.70 2.12 11.71
N ILE A 120 -16.60 2.95 12.23
CA ILE A 120 -17.55 3.69 11.41
C ILE A 120 -17.32 5.18 11.64
N THR A 121 -17.31 5.95 10.56
CA THR A 121 -17.20 7.42 10.64
C THR A 121 -18.40 8.06 9.95
N ASN A 122 -19.04 9.00 10.68
CA ASN A 122 -20.11 9.86 10.18
C ASN A 122 -19.48 11.09 9.53
N SER A 123 -19.09 11.00 8.27
CA SER A 123 -18.42 12.14 7.61
C SER A 123 -18.45 12.00 6.09
N PHE A 124 -19.65 12.01 5.51
CA PHE A 124 -19.80 12.27 4.07
C PHE A 124 -20.61 13.56 3.94
N ASP A 125 -19.99 14.56 3.32
CA ASP A 125 -20.72 15.69 2.75
C ASP A 125 -21.02 15.29 1.30
N LEU A 126 -22.30 15.12 0.93
CA LEU A 126 -22.70 14.56 -0.36
C LEU A 126 -22.11 15.32 -1.57
N ASP A 127 -21.65 16.54 -1.35
CA ASP A 127 -21.05 17.41 -2.36
C ASP A 127 -19.55 17.15 -2.60
N LYS A 128 -18.92 16.21 -1.87
CA LYS A 128 -17.49 15.88 -1.98
C LYS A 128 -17.21 14.66 -2.86
N THR A 129 -16.04 14.62 -3.49
CA THR A 129 -15.57 13.48 -4.28
C THR A 129 -15.15 12.29 -3.38
N VAL A 130 -15.15 11.07 -3.94
CA VAL A 130 -14.64 9.84 -3.26
C VAL A 130 -13.28 10.08 -2.57
N PHE A 131 -12.43 10.90 -3.20
CA PHE A 131 -11.11 11.27 -2.73
C PHE A 131 -11.09 12.27 -1.56
N GLU A 132 -12.01 13.23 -1.52
CA GLU A 132 -12.09 14.22 -0.44
C GLU A 132 -12.62 13.62 0.88
N TYR A 133 -13.32 12.48 0.82
CA TYR A 133 -13.72 11.71 2.00
C TYR A 133 -12.57 10.96 2.69
N MET A 134 -11.41 10.91 2.05
CA MET A 134 -10.25 10.17 2.54
C MET A 134 -9.57 10.89 3.71
N ASP A 135 -9.51 12.22 3.73
CA ASP A 135 -8.68 12.96 4.70
C ASP A 135 -9.03 12.63 6.17
N ASP A 136 -10.31 12.68 6.54
CA ASP A 136 -10.76 12.38 7.91
C ASP A 136 -10.62 10.91 8.28
N THR A 137 -10.84 10.03 7.30
CA THR A 137 -10.77 8.58 7.50
C THR A 137 -9.31 8.14 7.66
N PHE A 138 -8.40 8.65 6.85
CA PHE A 138 -6.97 8.31 6.86
C PHE A 138 -6.27 8.73 8.16
N ASN A 139 -6.79 9.74 8.88
CA ASN A 139 -6.31 10.07 10.22
C ASN A 139 -6.46 8.91 11.22
N LYS A 140 -7.47 8.04 11.02
CA LYS A 140 -7.75 6.88 11.87
C LYS A 140 -7.04 5.60 11.38
N ILE A 141 -6.60 5.57 10.13
CA ILE A 141 -5.89 4.43 9.54
C ILE A 141 -4.40 4.45 9.95
N LYS A 142 -3.79 3.29 10.17
CA LYS A 142 -2.36 3.17 10.52
C LYS A 142 -1.47 3.29 9.27
N ASN A 143 -0.15 3.30 9.46
CA ASN A 143 0.80 3.27 8.36
C ASN A 143 0.71 1.93 7.60
N GLY A 144 0.88 1.99 6.29
CA GLY A 144 0.68 0.87 5.36
C GLY A 144 0.04 1.37 4.08
N TYR A 145 -0.65 0.48 3.38
CA TYR A 145 -1.49 0.81 2.23
C TYR A 145 -2.96 0.68 2.60
N THR A 146 -3.81 1.50 1.99
CA THR A 146 -5.26 1.41 2.15
C THR A 146 -5.92 1.17 0.82
N VAL A 147 -6.77 0.14 0.75
CA VAL A 147 -7.68 -0.10 -0.37
C VAL A 147 -8.97 0.66 -0.09
N VAL A 148 -9.35 1.54 -1.00
CA VAL A 148 -10.61 2.30 -0.95
C VAL A 148 -11.61 1.65 -1.88
N LEU A 149 -12.73 1.21 -1.31
CA LEU A 149 -13.79 0.45 -1.96
C LEU A 149 -15.07 1.29 -1.98
N HIS A 150 -15.73 1.32 -3.13
CA HIS A 150 -16.97 2.06 -3.36
C HIS A 150 -17.90 1.27 -4.28
N GLU A 151 -19.19 1.22 -3.95
CA GLU A 151 -20.25 0.56 -4.73
C GLU A 151 -19.93 -0.88 -5.16
N ASP A 152 -19.52 -1.08 -6.41
CA ASP A 152 -19.29 -2.38 -7.04
C ASP A 152 -17.80 -2.75 -7.07
N SER A 153 -16.98 -2.03 -6.30
CA SER A 153 -15.56 -2.32 -6.17
C SER A 153 -15.34 -3.65 -5.46
N SER A 154 -14.50 -4.48 -6.04
CA SER A 154 -14.02 -5.72 -5.44
C SER A 154 -12.51 -5.72 -5.38
N ILE A 155 -11.95 -6.36 -4.36
CA ILE A 155 -10.53 -6.62 -4.25
C ILE A 155 -10.34 -8.07 -3.85
N SER A 156 -9.44 -8.78 -4.53
CA SER A 156 -9.13 -10.18 -4.23
C SER A 156 -7.80 -10.30 -3.48
N LYS A 157 -7.56 -11.49 -2.91
CA LYS A 157 -6.24 -11.84 -2.34
C LYS A 157 -5.13 -11.82 -3.39
N GLU A 158 -5.46 -12.16 -4.63
CA GLU A 158 -4.51 -12.12 -5.75
C GLU A 158 -4.06 -10.68 -6.03
N ASP A 159 -4.99 -9.73 -6.02
CA ASP A 159 -4.68 -8.31 -6.24
C ASP A 159 -3.77 -7.76 -5.13
N LEU A 160 -4.04 -8.10 -3.87
CA LEU A 160 -3.17 -7.73 -2.75
C LEU A 160 -1.76 -8.34 -2.89
N ASN A 161 -1.65 -9.57 -3.41
CA ASN A 161 -0.37 -10.20 -3.67
C ASN A 161 0.39 -9.50 -4.80
N LYS A 162 -0.29 -9.09 -5.87
CA LYS A 162 0.31 -8.32 -6.96
C LYS A 162 0.86 -6.99 -6.46
N ILE A 163 0.10 -6.26 -5.63
CA ILE A 163 0.58 -5.01 -5.01
C ILE A 163 1.79 -5.27 -4.11
N ASN A 164 1.73 -6.31 -3.28
CA ASN A 164 2.86 -6.69 -2.44
C ASN A 164 4.09 -7.00 -3.28
N GLU A 165 3.99 -7.79 -4.34
CA GLU A 165 5.11 -8.07 -5.23
C GLU A 165 5.64 -6.79 -5.90
N PHE A 166 4.76 -5.95 -6.41
CA PHE A 166 5.09 -4.70 -7.10
C PHE A 166 5.93 -3.75 -6.22
N VAL A 167 5.59 -3.64 -4.93
CA VAL A 167 6.26 -2.73 -4.00
C VAL A 167 7.44 -3.38 -3.30
N ASN A 168 7.28 -4.60 -2.78
CA ASN A 168 8.25 -5.22 -1.87
C ASN A 168 9.30 -6.08 -2.61
N ILE A 169 9.00 -6.56 -3.81
CA ILE A 169 9.91 -7.39 -4.62
C ILE A 169 10.46 -6.59 -5.81
N LYS A 170 9.59 -5.99 -6.61
CA LYS A 170 9.97 -5.15 -7.76
C LYS A 170 10.41 -3.73 -7.34
N MET A 171 10.30 -3.44 -6.05
CA MET A 171 10.77 -2.21 -5.39
C MET A 171 10.14 -0.92 -5.93
N ASN A 172 8.98 -0.94 -6.58
CA ASN A 172 8.37 0.26 -7.15
C ASN A 172 7.91 1.26 -6.07
N ARG A 173 8.00 2.56 -6.37
CA ARG A 173 7.58 3.65 -5.49
C ARG A 173 6.07 3.89 -5.60
N LEU A 174 5.27 2.95 -5.12
CA LEU A 174 3.81 3.09 -5.20
C LEU A 174 3.28 4.08 -4.14
N ALA A 175 2.70 5.19 -4.58
CA ALA A 175 1.93 6.08 -3.72
C ALA A 175 0.42 5.96 -3.95
N LEU A 176 0.02 5.75 -5.20
CA LEU A 176 -1.37 5.67 -5.61
C LEU A 176 -1.55 4.65 -6.75
N ILE A 177 -2.51 3.73 -6.60
CA ILE A 177 -3.16 3.05 -7.72
C ILE A 177 -4.44 3.81 -8.06
N GLU A 178 -4.51 4.31 -9.29
CA GLU A 178 -5.65 5.03 -9.84
C GLU A 178 -6.74 4.07 -10.31
N ASN A 179 -7.97 4.58 -10.35
CA ASN A 179 -9.19 3.84 -10.65
C ASN A 179 -9.63 2.89 -9.52
N SER A 180 -10.93 2.64 -9.45
CA SER A 180 -11.51 1.84 -8.37
C SER A 180 -11.17 0.35 -8.54
N PRO A 181 -10.76 -0.37 -7.48
CA PRO A 181 -10.51 0.15 -6.14
C PRO A 181 -9.19 0.94 -6.06
N PHE A 182 -9.23 2.11 -5.43
CA PHE A 182 -8.01 2.91 -5.24
C PHE A 182 -7.12 2.27 -4.19
N VAL A 183 -5.80 2.37 -4.36
CA VAL A 183 -4.85 1.92 -3.35
C VAL A 183 -3.89 3.04 -3.02
N VAL A 184 -3.81 3.42 -1.75
CA VAL A 184 -3.08 4.62 -1.33
C VAL A 184 -2.05 4.28 -0.26
N ASN A 185 -0.85 4.82 -0.41
CA ASN A 185 0.18 4.77 0.62
C ASN A 185 -0.14 5.80 1.72
N ASN A 186 -0.45 5.30 2.92
CA ASN A 186 -0.95 6.13 4.03
C ASN A 186 0.09 7.11 4.55
N VAL A 187 1.38 6.76 4.46
CA VAL A 187 2.47 7.62 4.95
C VAL A 187 2.60 8.83 4.05
N ILE A 188 2.64 8.60 2.73
CA ILE A 188 2.75 9.67 1.73
C ILE A 188 1.52 10.56 1.77
N PHE A 189 0.32 9.96 1.86
CA PHE A 189 -0.93 10.70 1.99
C PHE A 189 -0.93 11.67 3.18
N LYS A 190 -0.52 11.20 4.37
CA LYS A 190 -0.45 12.05 5.57
C LYS A 190 0.65 13.11 5.47
N MET A 191 1.82 12.76 4.95
CA MET A 191 2.94 13.68 4.76
C MET A 191 2.55 14.85 3.85
N LEU A 192 1.82 14.55 2.77
CA LEU A 192 1.32 15.56 1.83
C LEU A 192 0.00 16.22 2.30
N LYS A 193 -0.46 15.94 3.52
CA LYS A 193 -1.68 16.48 4.12
C LYS A 193 -2.94 16.22 3.27
N GLY A 194 -3.06 15.01 2.73
CA GLY A 194 -4.23 14.55 1.98
C GLY A 194 -4.57 15.46 0.81
N ASN A 195 -5.85 15.82 0.69
CA ASN A 195 -6.39 16.70 -0.36
C ASN A 195 -6.51 18.17 0.07
N LYS A 196 -5.90 18.55 1.20
CA LYS A 196 -5.91 19.94 1.64
C LYS A 196 -5.22 20.85 0.61
N ASP A 197 -5.82 22.00 0.31
CA ASP A 197 -5.33 23.04 -0.61
C ASP A 197 -5.36 22.66 -2.11
N ILE A 198 -4.80 21.50 -2.49
CA ILE A 198 -4.87 20.90 -3.83
C ILE A 198 -5.04 19.38 -3.73
N SER A 199 -5.45 18.73 -4.83
CA SER A 199 -5.68 17.28 -4.84
C SER A 199 -4.43 16.48 -4.49
N PHE A 200 -4.59 15.32 -3.84
CA PHE A 200 -3.47 14.44 -3.50
C PHE A 200 -2.69 14.00 -4.75
N LYS A 201 -3.40 13.74 -5.87
CA LYS A 201 -2.80 13.39 -7.15
C LYS A 201 -1.88 14.50 -7.66
N ASP A 202 -2.32 15.76 -7.62
CA ASP A 202 -1.49 16.88 -8.09
C ASP A 202 -0.23 17.05 -7.24
N LYS A 203 -0.33 16.86 -5.91
CA LYS A 203 0.84 16.88 -5.01
C LYS A 203 1.83 15.77 -5.35
N LEU A 204 1.36 14.58 -5.71
CA LEU A 204 2.23 13.49 -6.16
C LEU A 204 2.95 13.85 -7.46
N VAL A 205 2.25 14.47 -8.41
CA VAL A 205 2.86 14.94 -9.67
C VAL A 205 3.93 16.01 -9.41
N GLU A 206 3.70 16.94 -8.48
CA GLU A 206 4.70 17.93 -8.06
C GLU A 206 5.91 17.27 -7.38
N LEU A 207 5.67 16.32 -6.47
CA LEU A 207 6.71 15.58 -5.77
C LEU A 207 7.59 14.78 -6.74
N GLN A 208 6.97 14.09 -7.70
CA GLN A 208 7.67 13.33 -8.74
C GLN A 208 8.61 14.23 -9.54
N LYS A 209 8.13 15.39 -10.01
CA LYS A 209 8.94 16.36 -10.74
C LYS A 209 10.08 16.90 -9.89
N GLY A 210 9.80 17.24 -8.63
CA GLY A 210 10.79 17.81 -7.71
C GLY A 210 11.93 16.84 -7.34
N GLN A 211 11.64 15.54 -7.28
CA GLN A 211 12.60 14.50 -6.90
C GLN A 211 13.16 13.70 -8.08
N GLY A 212 12.79 14.03 -9.32
CA GLY A 212 13.20 13.28 -10.51
C GLY A 212 12.76 11.81 -10.49
N ILE A 213 11.55 11.55 -10.01
CA ILE A 213 10.97 10.20 -9.91
C ILE A 213 10.13 9.93 -11.15
N ASP A 214 10.38 8.80 -11.82
CA ASP A 214 9.65 8.41 -13.04
C ASP A 214 8.15 8.29 -12.78
N SER A 215 7.74 7.44 -11.83
CA SER A 215 6.34 7.33 -11.43
C SER A 215 6.14 6.97 -9.96
N MET A 216 5.10 7.57 -9.37
CA MET A 216 4.52 7.16 -8.09
C MET A 216 3.02 6.84 -8.16
N ILE A 217 2.43 7.06 -9.34
CA ILE A 217 1.01 6.93 -9.64
C ILE A 217 0.90 5.87 -10.74
N PHE A 218 0.14 4.81 -10.47
CA PHE A 218 0.03 3.66 -11.35
C PHE A 218 -1.44 3.30 -11.56
N SER A 219 -1.76 2.66 -12.66
CA SER A 219 -3.06 2.04 -12.93
C SER A 219 -3.06 0.57 -12.53
N TRP A 220 -4.23 -0.08 -12.51
CA TRP A 220 -4.28 -1.53 -12.30
C TRP A 220 -3.64 -2.31 -13.46
N GLU A 221 -3.69 -1.76 -14.67
CA GLU A 221 -2.97 -2.28 -15.83
C GLU A 221 -1.46 -2.30 -15.56
N ASP A 222 -0.87 -1.21 -15.05
CA ASP A 222 0.56 -1.15 -14.74
C ASP A 222 1.02 -2.17 -13.68
N ILE A 223 0.11 -2.58 -12.79
CA ILE A 223 0.36 -3.57 -11.74
C ILE A 223 0.22 -5.00 -12.28
N ASN A 224 -0.70 -5.22 -13.23
CA ASN A 224 -1.01 -6.51 -13.81
C ASN A 224 -0.07 -6.88 -14.96
N GLU A 225 0.19 -5.92 -15.84
CA GLU A 225 1.28 -6.01 -16.79
C GLU A 225 2.56 -5.97 -15.96
N ASP A 226 3.51 -6.83 -16.29
CA ASP A 226 4.79 -6.90 -15.61
C ASP A 226 5.68 -5.69 -16.01
N THR A 227 5.08 -4.49 -16.00
CA THR A 227 5.62 -3.24 -16.50
C THR A 227 6.78 -2.82 -15.61
N SER A 228 7.92 -3.36 -15.97
CA SER A 228 9.22 -2.80 -15.69
C SER A 228 9.32 -1.50 -16.47
N LEU A 229 8.71 -0.43 -15.94
CA LEU A 229 9.16 0.93 -16.24
C LEU A 229 10.58 1.09 -15.67
#